data_AF-A0A8J3J2N2-F1
#
_entry.id   AF-A0A8J3J2N2-F1
#
_cell.length_a   1.000
_cell.length_b   1.000
_cell.length_c   1.000
_cell.angle_alpha   90.00
_cell.angle_beta   90.00
_cell.angle_gamma   90.00
#
_symmetry.space_group_name_H-M   'P 1'
#
loop_
_entity.id
_entity.type
_entity.pdbx_description
1 polymer ?
#
loop_
_entity_poly.entity_id
_entity_poly.type
_entity_poly.pdbx_seq_one_letter_code
_entity_poly.pdbx_strand_id
1 'polypeptide(L)'
;MTLQYLVGEVSWRLAELAAAADDGPARELSALRRRAETAPLPLLGPVLLDALRVAERVAAESLRRGDVSSFVRQSAASTELYGFALCADLVDERLVVAPGGTVEEVCR
;
A
#
# COMPACT_ATOMS: atom_id res chain seq x y z
N MET A 1 16.93 -7.62 -7.42
CA MET A 1 15.59 -8.25 -7.63
C MET A 1 15.25 -8.23 -9.11
N THR A 2 14.45 -9.19 -9.59
CA THR A 2 13.91 -9.13 -10.96
C THR A 2 12.60 -8.35 -10.98
N LEU A 3 12.22 -7.79 -12.14
CA LEU A 3 10.93 -7.13 -12.32
C LEU A 3 9.75 -8.07 -12.00
N GLN A 4 9.83 -9.32 -12.43
CA GLN A 4 8.79 -10.32 -12.19
C GLN A 4 8.61 -10.62 -10.70
N TYR A 5 9.70 -10.66 -9.94
CA TYR A 5 9.62 -10.82 -8.49
C TYR A 5 8.97 -9.60 -7.82
N LEU A 6 9.36 -8.38 -8.21
CA LEU A 6 8.76 -7.13 -7.70
C LEU A 6 7.25 -7.12 -7.94
N VAL A 7 6.82 -7.36 -9.17
CA VAL A 7 5.38 -7.37 -9.53
C VAL A 7 4.62 -8.47 -8.78
N GLY A 8 5.20 -9.67 -8.68
CA GLY A 8 4.59 -10.79 -7.96
C GLY A 8 4.42 -10.52 -6.47
N GLU A 9 5.46 -10.02 -5.80
CA GLU A 9 5.42 -9.70 -4.37
C GLU A 9 4.43 -8.56 -4.10
N VAL A 10 4.45 -7.47 -4.89
CA VAL A 10 3.46 -6.39 -4.78
C VAL A 10 2.03 -6.93 -4.95
N SER A 11 1.79 -7.75 -5.97
CA SER A 11 0.47 -8.34 -6.22
C SER A 11 -0.02 -9.20 -5.03
N TRP A 12 0.88 -10.00 -4.46
CA TRP A 12 0.58 -10.84 -3.30
C TRP A 12 0.23 -9.98 -2.07
N ARG A 13 1.04 -8.99 -1.72
CA ARG A 13 0.80 -8.11 -0.56
C ARG A 13 -0.49 -7.30 -0.71
N LEU A 14 -0.82 -6.85 -1.92
CA LEU A 14 -2.09 -6.16 -2.19
C LEU A 14 -3.29 -7.10 -2.02
N ALA A 15 -3.14 -8.39 -2.33
CA ALA A 15 -4.18 -9.39 -2.09
C ALA A 15 -4.37 -9.66 -0.59
N GLU A 16 -3.29 -9.76 0.19
CA GLU A 16 -3.37 -9.91 1.64
C GLU A 16 -4.05 -8.72 2.32
N LEU A 17 -3.67 -7.50 1.91
CA LEU A 17 -4.29 -6.29 2.42
C LEU A 17 -5.78 -6.21 2.03
N ALA A 18 -6.15 -6.64 0.83
CA ALA A 18 -7.55 -6.71 0.41
C ALA A 18 -8.36 -7.72 1.24
N ALA A 19 -7.76 -8.86 1.60
CA ALA A 19 -8.39 -9.88 2.44
C ALA A 19 -8.60 -9.39 3.89
N ALA A 20 -7.80 -8.43 4.36
CA ALA A 20 -7.94 -7.82 5.68
C ALA A 20 -8.96 -6.65 5.71
N ALA A 21 -9.45 -6.21 4.55
CA ALA A 21 -10.29 -5.03 4.43
C ALA A 21 -11.76 -5.37 4.13
N ASP A 22 -12.66 -4.44 4.44
CA ASP A 22 -14.09 -4.51 4.07
C ASP A 22 -14.28 -4.44 2.53
N ASP A 23 -15.46 -4.84 2.05
CA ASP A 23 -15.79 -4.99 0.62
C ASP A 23 -15.43 -3.78 -0.27
N GLY A 24 -15.66 -2.55 0.20
CA GLY A 24 -15.37 -1.34 -0.58
C GLY A 24 -13.86 -1.17 -0.80
N PRO A 25 -13.07 -1.01 0.27
CA PRO A 25 -11.61 -0.94 0.18
C PRO A 25 -10.96 -2.17 -0.46
N ALA A 26 -11.49 -3.37 -0.25
CA ALA A 26 -10.99 -4.59 -0.88
C ALA A 26 -11.07 -4.53 -2.42
N ARG A 27 -12.13 -3.92 -2.98
CA ARG A 27 -12.25 -3.68 -4.43
C ARG A 27 -11.24 -2.66 -4.94
N GLU A 28 -10.98 -1.61 -4.16
CA GLU A 28 -9.98 -0.58 -4.48
C GLU A 28 -8.57 -1.20 -4.53
N LEU A 29 -8.23 -2.01 -3.53
CA LEU A 29 -6.97 -2.76 -3.47
C LEU A 29 -6.84 -3.79 -4.61
N SER A 30 -7.93 -4.45 -4.98
CA SER A 30 -7.96 -5.33 -6.15
C SER A 30 -7.71 -4.59 -7.47
N ALA A 31 -8.15 -3.33 -7.58
CA ALA A 31 -7.85 -2.50 -8.74
C ALA A 31 -6.38 -2.07 -8.76
N LEU A 32 -5.81 -1.71 -7.61
CA LEU A 32 -4.38 -1.41 -7.45
C LEU A 32 -3.51 -2.63 -7.78
N ARG A 33 -3.94 -3.83 -7.39
CA ARG A 33 -3.27 -5.08 -7.76
C ARG A 33 -3.19 -5.26 -9.28
N ARG A 34 -4.33 -5.11 -9.99
CA ARG A 34 -4.34 -5.19 -11.46
C ARG A 34 -3.42 -4.14 -12.09
N ARG A 35 -3.34 -2.95 -11.50
CA ARG A 35 -2.43 -1.90 -11.95
C ARG A 35 -0.97 -2.29 -11.72
N ALA A 36 -0.61 -2.84 -10.57
CA ALA A 36 0.75 -3.33 -10.31
C ALA A 36 1.17 -4.42 -11.30
N GLU A 37 0.25 -5.33 -11.66
CA GLU A 37 0.49 -6.42 -12.60
C GLU A 37 0.70 -5.95 -14.05
N THR A 38 0.20 -4.77 -14.41
CA THR A 38 0.18 -4.27 -15.80
C THR A 38 1.01 -3.01 -16.02
N ALA A 39 1.43 -2.34 -14.96
CA ALA A 39 2.15 -1.09 -15.04
C ALA A 39 3.67 -1.29 -15.26
N PRO A 40 4.34 -0.36 -15.95
CA PRO A 40 5.79 -0.31 -16.00
C PRO A 40 6.39 -0.05 -14.61
N LEU A 41 7.63 -0.51 -14.39
CA LEU A 41 8.34 -0.46 -13.10
C LEU A 41 8.28 0.91 -12.38
N PRO A 42 8.48 2.07 -13.04
CA PRO A 42 8.45 3.37 -12.35
C PRO A 42 7.10 3.71 -11.71
N LEU A 43 6.02 3.02 -12.09
CA LEU A 43 4.69 3.23 -11.54
C LEU A 43 4.38 2.31 -10.35
N LEU A 44 5.24 1.34 -10.01
CA LEU A 44 5.01 0.48 -8.84
C LEU A 44 5.05 1.27 -7.53
N GLY A 45 5.97 2.22 -7.39
CA GLY A 45 6.04 3.12 -6.22
C GLY A 45 4.73 3.89 -5.99
N PRO A 46 4.22 4.65 -6.98
CA PRO A 46 2.91 5.29 -6.89
C PRO A 46 1.76 4.34 -6.53
N VAL A 47 1.73 3.12 -7.10
CA VAL A 47 0.71 2.12 -6.76
C VAL A 47 0.78 1.69 -5.30
N LEU A 48 2.00 1.52 -4.77
CA LEU A 48 2.21 1.18 -3.36
C LEU A 48 1.80 2.33 -2.42
N LEU A 49 2.10 3.58 -2.78
CA LEU A 49 1.64 4.74 -2.01
C LEU A 49 0.11 4.84 -1.97
N ASP A 50 -0.56 4.61 -3.10
CA ASP A 50 -2.02 4.59 -3.15
C ASP A 50 -2.58 3.45 -2.27
N ALA A 51 -1.96 2.26 -2.30
CA ALA A 51 -2.37 1.15 -1.46
C ALA A 51 -2.17 1.43 0.04
N LEU A 52 -1.07 2.07 0.43
CA LEU A 52 -0.81 2.46 1.81
C LEU A 52 -1.82 3.49 2.32
N ARG A 53 -2.23 4.45 1.48
CA ARG A 53 -3.32 5.40 1.80
C ARG A 53 -4.67 4.71 1.99
N VAL A 54 -4.96 3.68 1.18
CA VAL A 54 -6.15 2.83 1.41
C VAL A 54 -6.02 2.12 2.75
N ALA A 55 -4.88 1.48 3.02
CA ALA A 55 -4.63 0.76 4.27
C ALA A 55 -4.83 1.64 5.51
N GLU A 56 -4.24 2.84 5.51
CA GLU A 56 -4.36 3.82 6.59
C GLU A 56 -5.82 4.21 6.84
N ARG A 57 -6.56 4.53 5.77
CA ARG A 57 -7.98 4.89 5.85
C ARG A 57 -8.84 3.76 6.43
N VAL A 58 -8.58 2.51 6.05
CA VAL A 58 -9.31 1.33 6.56
C VAL A 58 -8.95 1.06 8.02
N ALA A 59 -7.67 1.10 8.38
CA ALA A 59 -7.22 0.92 9.75
C ALA A 59 -7.81 1.99 10.67
N ALA A 60 -7.84 3.25 10.23
CA ALA A 60 -8.46 4.35 10.96
C ALA A 60 -9.98 4.16 11.12
N GLU A 61 -10.67 3.60 10.13
CA GLU A 61 -12.11 3.28 10.25
C GLU A 61 -12.37 2.15 11.25
N SER A 62 -11.56 1.09 11.23
CA SER A 62 -11.64 0.01 12.21
C SER A 62 -11.46 0.53 13.64
N LEU A 63 -10.49 1.44 13.86
CA LEU A 63 -10.33 2.12 15.15
C LEU A 63 -11.57 2.94 15.53
N ARG A 64 -12.13 3.73 14.61
CA ARG A 64 -13.35 4.52 14.87
C ARG A 64 -14.54 3.65 15.27
N ARG A 65 -14.66 2.44 14.70
CA ARG A 65 -15.71 1.47 15.02
C ARG A 65 -15.42 0.64 16.27
N GLY A 66 -14.24 0.77 16.86
CA GLY A 66 -13.78 -0.07 17.98
C GLY A 66 -13.46 -1.52 17.59
N ASP A 67 -13.31 -1.80 16.29
CA ASP A 67 -12.93 -3.13 15.80
C ASP A 67 -11.40 -3.28 15.83
N VAL A 68 -10.90 -3.58 17.03
CA VAL A 68 -9.46 -3.79 17.29
C VAL A 68 -8.91 -4.97 16.50
N SER A 69 -9.72 -6.01 16.28
CA SER A 69 -9.29 -7.22 15.58
C SER A 69 -9.00 -6.94 14.11
N SER A 70 -9.91 -6.21 13.44
CA SER A 70 -9.70 -5.76 12.06
C SER A 70 -8.57 -4.74 11.96
N PHE A 71 -8.46 -3.80 12.90
CA PHE A 71 -7.34 -2.86 12.96
C PHE A 71 -5.99 -3.56 13.03
N VAL A 72 -5.82 -4.57 13.90
CA VAL A 72 -4.56 -5.31 14.03
C VAL A 72 -4.21 -6.05 12.74
N ARG A 73 -5.18 -6.74 12.11
CA ARG A 73 -4.94 -7.43 10.83
C ARG A 73 -4.54 -6.47 9.72
N GLN A 74 -5.24 -5.35 9.60
CA GLN A 74 -4.97 -4.33 8.58
C GLN A 74 -3.62 -3.65 8.79
N SER A 75 -3.26 -3.36 10.05
CA SER A 75 -1.98 -2.75 10.41
C SER A 75 -0.80 -3.70 10.19
N ALA A 76 -0.98 -4.99 10.45
CA ALA A 76 0.04 -5.99 10.15
C ALA A 76 0.29 -6.08 8.64
N ALA A 77 -0.77 -6.21 7.84
CA ALA A 77 -0.66 -6.26 6.38
C ALA A 77 -0.07 -4.97 5.78
N SER A 78 -0.44 -3.80 6.32
CA SER A 78 0.09 -2.51 5.85
C SER A 78 1.57 -2.32 6.22
N THR A 79 1.99 -2.77 7.41
CA THR A 79 3.40 -2.73 7.85
C THR A 79 4.28 -3.60 6.95
N GLU A 80 3.79 -4.80 6.64
CA GLU A 80 4.43 -5.74 5.73
C GLU A 80 4.58 -5.14 4.32
N LEU A 81 3.52 -4.51 3.78
CA LEU A 81 3.57 -3.81 2.49
C LEU A 81 4.58 -2.65 2.49
N TYR A 82 4.59 -1.85 3.55
CA TYR A 82 5.50 -0.72 3.70
C TYR A 82 6.96 -1.15 3.82
N GLY A 83 7.24 -2.18 4.64
CA GLY A 83 8.58 -2.74 4.80
C GLY A 83 9.12 -3.28 3.49
N PHE A 84 8.29 -3.97 2.70
CA PHE A 84 8.68 -4.39 1.35
C PHE A 84 8.97 -3.19 0.44
N ALA A 85 8.09 -2.19 0.41
CA ALA A 85 8.22 -1.03 -0.45
C ALA A 85 9.53 -0.25 -0.19
N LEU A 86 9.91 -0.10 1.09
CA LEU A 86 11.19 0.49 1.49
C LEU A 86 12.38 -0.38 1.07
N CYS A 87 12.35 -1.69 1.38
CA CYS A 87 13.45 -2.61 1.03
C CYS A 87 13.68 -2.71 -0.48
N ALA A 88 12.61 -2.52 -1.27
CA ALA A 88 12.63 -2.57 -2.72
C ALA A 88 12.98 -1.23 -3.38
N ASP A 89 13.23 -0.16 -2.60
CA ASP A 89 13.48 1.20 -3.07
C ASP A 89 12.36 1.74 -3.98
N LEU A 90 11.12 1.33 -3.68
CA LEU A 90 9.92 1.74 -4.43
C LEU A 90 9.24 2.96 -3.82
N VAL A 91 9.49 3.22 -2.53
CA VAL A 91 9.01 4.40 -1.80
C VAL A 91 10.12 4.93 -0.90
N ASP A 92 10.16 6.25 -0.69
CA ASP A 92 11.07 6.89 0.25
C ASP A 92 10.39 6.99 1.63
N GLU A 93 11.17 6.76 2.70
CA GLU A 93 10.78 6.95 4.10
C GLU A 93 10.18 8.35 4.37
N ARG A 94 10.57 9.36 3.59
CA ARG A 94 10.08 10.74 3.72
C ARG A 94 8.71 10.99 3.08
N LEU A 95 8.25 10.13 2.18
CA LEU A 95 7.00 10.35 1.43
C LEU A 95 5.74 9.83 2.15
N VAL A 96 5.90 9.00 3.17
CA VAL A 96 4.76 8.33 3.84
C VAL A 96 4.26 9.07 5.10
N VAL A 97 5.03 10.03 5.63
CA VAL A 97 4.75 10.68 6.94
C VAL A 97 4.07 12.06 6.84
N ALA A 98 3.65 12.54 5.66
CA ALA A 98 3.15 13.91 5.55
C ALA A 98 1.60 14.02 5.51
N PRO A 99 0.90 14.31 6.63
CA PRO A 99 -0.37 14.99 6.60
C PRO A 99 -0.10 16.49 6.43
N GLY A 100 -0.15 16.97 5.18
CA GLY A 100 -0.08 18.42 4.87
C GLY A 100 1.28 18.97 4.42
N GLY A 101 2.22 18.12 4.03
CA GLY A 101 3.49 18.58 3.43
C GLY A 101 3.33 18.78 1.92
N THR A 102 3.49 20.02 1.46
CA THR A 102 3.63 20.36 0.04
C THR A 102 4.76 19.52 -0.57
N VAL A 103 4.44 18.77 -1.62
CA VAL A 103 5.42 18.05 -2.43
C VAL A 103 6.17 19.09 -3.26
N GLU A 104 7.25 19.63 -2.69
CA GLU A 104 8.23 20.36 -3.48
C GLU A 104 9.06 19.33 -4.24
N GLU A 105 9.08 19.45 -5.56
CA GLU A 105 9.87 18.64 -6.48
C GLU A 105 11.30 18.46 -5.96
N VAL A 106 11.76 17.21 -5.87
CA VAL A 106 13.19 16.91 -5.93
C VAL A 106 13.44 15.96 -7.09
N CYS A 107 13.58 16.63 -8.23
CA CYS A 107 14.31 16.36 -9.48
C CYS A 107 14.94 14.98 -9.81
N ARG A 108 14.71 14.65 -11.09
CA ARG A 108 15.61 14.07 -12.12
C ARG A 108 15.97 12.59 -12.10
#